data_AF-A0AAU7DA34-F1
#
_entry.id   AF-A0AAU7DA34-F1
#
_cell.length_a   1.000
_cell.length_b   1.000
_cell.length_c   1.000
_cell.angle_alpha   90.00
_cell.angle_beta   90.00
_cell.angle_gamma   90.00
#
_symmetry.space_group_name_H-M   'P 1'
#
loop_
_entity.id
_entity.type
_entity.pdbx_description
1 polymer ?
#
loop_
_entity_poly.entity_id
_entity_poly.type
_entity_poly.pdbx_seq_one_letter_code
_entity_poly.pdbx_strand_id
1 'polypeptide(L)'
;MSNPIAFKPKPVDPHLELERRLHAAPREHAEALLVVYDILQAAHDNGLLDTAHGLISARDTILGKLAEYAKTPEGETGIRNILAAAKVLGALDPEVLDRLSRSIVTASHEHGEEQKPPSLWQLFKRTNSEDSRRGLSFLTLMLAGLGKSLKRR
;
A
#
# COMPACT_ATOMS: atom_id res chain seq x y z
N MET A 1 0.80 -77.20 12.52
CA MET A 1 0.46 -75.94 11.81
C MET A 1 0.22 -74.88 12.88
N SER A 2 1.06 -73.85 12.93
CA SER A 2 1.01 -72.81 13.97
C SER A 2 -0.17 -71.88 13.73
N ASN A 3 -0.99 -71.66 14.75
CA ASN A 3 -2.17 -70.79 14.67
C ASN A 3 -1.73 -69.31 14.69
N PRO A 4 -2.14 -68.46 13.75
CA PRO A 4 -1.71 -67.06 13.72
C PRO A 4 -2.36 -66.29 14.88
N ILE A 5 -1.55 -65.54 15.62
CA ILE A 5 -2.04 -64.65 16.68
C ILE A 5 -2.82 -63.52 16.00
N ALA A 6 -4.14 -63.48 16.21
CA ALA A 6 -4.98 -62.41 15.72
C ALA A 6 -4.66 -61.10 16.46
N PHE A 7 -3.75 -60.30 15.91
CA PHE A 7 -3.48 -58.96 16.40
C PHE A 7 -4.69 -58.06 16.08
N LYS A 8 -5.48 -57.74 17.10
CA LYS A 8 -6.49 -56.69 17.03
C LYS A 8 -5.87 -55.43 17.66
N PRO A 9 -5.45 -54.43 16.86
CA PRO A 9 -4.98 -53.17 17.43
C PRO A 9 -6.12 -52.56 18.24
N LYS A 10 -5.85 -52.22 19.50
CA LYS A 10 -6.81 -51.46 20.31
C LYS A 10 -7.07 -50.13 19.60
N PRO A 11 -8.33 -49.69 19.45
CA PRO A 11 -8.63 -48.38 18.89
C PRO A 11 -8.01 -47.34 19.82
N VAL A 12 -6.97 -46.67 19.34
CA VAL A 12 -6.33 -45.55 20.04
C VAL A 12 -7.25 -44.35 19.83
N ASP A 13 -7.73 -43.79 20.93
CA ASP A 13 -8.51 -42.56 20.90
C ASP A 13 -7.64 -41.44 20.27
N PRO A 14 -8.06 -40.85 19.12
CA PRO A 14 -7.29 -39.83 18.43
C PRO A 14 -6.98 -38.62 19.32
N HIS A 15 -7.87 -38.27 20.24
CA HIS A 15 -7.67 -37.15 21.16
C HIS A 15 -6.58 -37.46 22.18
N LEU A 16 -6.58 -38.68 22.72
CA LEU A 16 -5.59 -39.12 23.71
C LEU A 16 -4.18 -39.21 23.11
N GLU A 17 -4.07 -39.61 21.83
CA GLU A 17 -2.79 -39.62 21.11
C GLU A 17 -2.30 -38.20 20.78
N LEU A 18 -3.21 -37.29 20.45
CA LEU A 18 -2.87 -35.87 20.27
C LEU A 18 -2.37 -35.24 21.57
N GLU A 19 -3.03 -35.49 22.70
CA GLU A 19 -2.60 -35.02 24.01
C GLU A 19 -1.22 -35.58 24.38
N ARG A 20 -0.99 -36.88 24.15
CA ARG A 20 0.31 -37.52 24.39
C ARG A 20 1.42 -36.87 23.56
N ARG A 21 1.16 -36.60 22.28
CA ARG A 21 2.11 -35.93 21.38
C ARG A 21 2.34 -34.47 21.77
N LEU A 22 1.29 -33.76 22.20
CA LEU A 22 1.42 -32.38 22.69
C LEU A 22 2.24 -32.31 23.99
N HIS A 23 2.11 -33.29 24.89
CA HIS A 23 2.91 -33.38 26.10
C HIS A 23 4.39 -33.77 25.84
N ALA A 24 4.65 -34.54 24.77
CA ALA A 24 6.00 -34.97 24.39
C ALA A 24 6.74 -33.94 23.50
N ALA A 25 6.02 -33.19 22.66
CA ALA A 25 6.58 -32.24 21.70
C ALA A 25 7.53 -31.19 22.30
N PRO A 26 7.31 -30.64 23.52
CA PRO A 26 8.23 -29.70 24.13
C PRO A 26 9.61 -30.28 24.45
N ARG A 27 9.69 -31.59 24.71
CA ARG A 27 10.95 -32.29 25.01
C ARG A 27 11.68 -32.72 23.74
N GLU A 28 10.93 -33.12 22.70
CA GLU A 28 11.49 -33.56 21.42
C GLU A 28 11.85 -32.40 20.48
N HIS A 29 11.19 -31.25 20.62
CA HIS A 29 11.37 -30.07 19.77
C HIS A 29 11.80 -28.83 20.54
N ALA A 30 12.46 -29.02 21.69
CA ALA A 30 12.91 -27.93 22.56
C ALA A 30 13.69 -26.85 21.79
N GLU A 31 14.61 -27.24 20.90
CA GLU A 31 15.41 -26.32 20.09
C GLU A 31 14.55 -25.53 19.09
N ALA A 32 13.63 -26.19 18.38
CA ALA A 32 12.75 -25.52 17.44
C ALA A 32 11.77 -24.56 18.16
N LEU A 33 11.32 -24.90 19.36
CA LEU A 33 10.50 -24.03 20.19
C LEU A 33 11.29 -22.81 20.67
N LEU A 34 12.55 -22.97 21.06
CA LEU A 34 13.42 -21.85 21.42
C LEU A 34 13.61 -20.90 20.24
N VAL A 35 13.83 -21.41 19.02
CA VAL A 35 13.90 -20.58 17.81
C VAL A 35 12.59 -19.82 17.55
N VAL A 36 11.43 -20.45 17.76
CA VAL A 36 10.14 -19.78 17.64
C VAL A 36 9.99 -18.67 18.70
N TYR A 37 10.43 -18.91 19.93
CA TYR A 37 10.46 -17.89 20.98
C TYR A 37 11.41 -16.74 20.65
N ASP A 38 12.58 -17.01 20.07
CA ASP A 38 13.53 -15.99 19.65
C ASP A 38 12.95 -15.13 18.51
N ILE A 39 12.24 -15.74 17.56
CA ILE A 39 11.53 -15.00 16.50
C ILE A 39 10.42 -14.12 17.09
N LEU A 40 9.64 -14.66 18.02
CA LEU A 40 8.60 -13.91 18.73
C LEU A 40 9.21 -12.76 19.53
N GLN A 41 10.33 -12.98 20.21
CA GLN A 41 11.02 -11.97 20.98
C GLN A 41 11.60 -10.89 20.07
N ALA A 42 12.25 -11.25 18.96
CA ALA A 42 12.72 -10.29 17.97
C ALA A 42 11.56 -9.49 17.35
N ALA A 43 10.41 -10.11 17.09
CA ALA A 43 9.21 -9.42 16.63
C ALA A 43 8.63 -8.48 17.70
N HIS A 44 8.78 -8.81 18.98
CA HIS A 44 8.35 -7.97 20.09
C HIS A 44 9.28 -6.78 20.27
N ASP A 45 10.59 -7.02 20.30
CA ASP A 45 11.62 -6.00 20.48
C ASP A 45 11.60 -4.94 19.36
N ASN A 46 11.22 -5.35 18.15
CA ASN A 46 11.04 -4.45 17.01
C ASN A 46 9.63 -3.81 16.92
N GLY A 47 8.78 -3.99 17.93
CA GLY A 47 7.44 -3.42 17.99
C GLY A 47 6.44 -3.99 16.97
N LEU A 48 6.79 -5.08 16.29
CA LEU A 48 5.96 -5.71 15.26
C LEU A 48 4.74 -6.39 15.90
N LEU A 49 4.96 -7.07 17.04
CA LEU A 49 3.88 -7.66 17.83
C LEU A 49 2.95 -6.59 18.41
N ASP A 50 3.48 -5.45 18.86
CA ASP A 50 2.67 -4.34 19.38
C ASP A 50 1.87 -3.66 18.27
N THR A 51 2.45 -3.53 17.07
CA THR A 51 1.75 -3.02 15.88
C THR A 51 0.63 -3.96 15.46
N ALA A 52 0.90 -5.27 15.39
CA ALA A 52 -0.10 -6.28 15.08
C ALA A 52 -1.21 -6.30 16.15
N HIS A 53 -0.83 -6.22 17.43
CA HIS A 53 -1.78 -6.16 18.54
C HIS A 53 -2.62 -4.89 18.49
N GLY A 54 -2.03 -3.72 18.25
CA GLY A 54 -2.74 -2.45 18.10
C GLY A 54 -3.72 -2.47 16.93
N LEU A 55 -3.33 -3.06 15.80
CA LEU A 55 -4.20 -3.22 14.64
C LEU A 55 -5.38 -4.17 14.94
N ILE A 56 -5.12 -5.30 15.61
CA ILE A 56 -6.15 -6.28 15.99
C ILE A 56 -7.10 -5.68 17.04
N SER A 57 -6.57 -4.96 18.03
CA SER A 57 -7.35 -4.30 19.07
C SER A 57 -8.17 -3.14 18.54
N ALA A 58 -7.67 -2.42 17.52
CA ALA A 58 -8.41 -1.35 16.86
C ALA A 58 -9.35 -1.84 15.75
N ARG A 59 -9.36 -3.14 15.43
CA ARG A 59 -10.07 -3.70 14.27
C ARG A 59 -11.55 -3.38 14.29
N ASP A 60 -12.23 -3.57 15.42
CA ASP A 60 -13.69 -3.48 15.48
C ASP A 60 -14.16 -2.02 15.36
N THR A 61 -13.32 -1.07 15.81
CA THR A 61 -13.62 0.37 15.73
C THR A 61 -13.25 0.95 14.35
N ILE A 62 -12.13 0.53 13.76
CA ILE A 62 -11.62 1.10 12.50
C ILE A 62 -12.18 0.35 11.29
N LEU A 63 -12.09 -0.98 11.27
CA LEU A 63 -12.57 -1.77 10.13
C LEU A 63 -14.10 -1.74 10.03
N GLY A 64 -14.81 -1.73 11.16
CA GLY A 64 -16.27 -1.59 11.17
C GLY A 64 -16.72 -0.30 10.50
N LYS A 65 -16.20 0.84 10.95
CA LYS A 65 -16.55 2.16 10.41
C LYS A 65 -16.10 2.35 8.96
N LEU A 66 -14.92 1.85 8.59
CA LEU A 66 -14.45 1.91 7.21
C LEU A 66 -15.28 1.02 6.28
N ALA A 67 -15.66 -0.18 6.73
CA ALA A 67 -16.51 -1.07 5.95
C ALA A 67 -17.94 -0.55 5.83
N GLU A 68 -18.47 0.08 6.87
CA GLU A 68 -19.77 0.78 6.83
C GLU A 68 -19.72 1.97 5.88
N TYR A 69 -18.69 2.81 5.99
CA TYR A 69 -18.48 3.94 5.09
C TYR A 69 -18.32 3.48 3.64
N ALA A 70 -17.52 2.45 3.37
CA ALA A 70 -17.33 1.89 2.03
C ALA A 70 -18.63 1.35 1.41
N LYS A 71 -19.62 1.00 2.23
CA LYS A 71 -20.95 0.56 1.78
C LYS A 71 -21.91 1.73 1.52
N THR A 72 -21.58 2.95 1.94
CA THR A 72 -22.41 4.11 1.58
C THR A 72 -22.12 4.54 0.13
N PRO A 73 -23.08 5.20 -0.55
CA PRO A 73 -22.85 5.74 -1.89
C PRO A 73 -21.63 6.68 -1.96
N GLU A 74 -21.38 7.45 -0.90
CA GLU A 74 -20.25 8.37 -0.80
C GLU A 74 -18.92 7.62 -0.68
N GLY A 75 -18.85 6.57 0.16
CA GLY A 75 -17.63 5.78 0.30
C GLY A 75 -17.33 4.95 -0.94
N GLU A 76 -18.34 4.37 -1.58
CA GLU A 76 -18.18 3.68 -2.88
C GLU A 76 -17.66 4.64 -3.95
N THR A 77 -18.25 5.83 -4.04
CA THR A 77 -17.80 6.87 -4.98
C THR A 77 -16.37 7.34 -4.65
N GLY A 78 -16.06 7.53 -3.37
CA GLY A 78 -14.73 7.90 -2.91
C GLY A 78 -13.68 6.87 -3.30
N ILE A 79 -13.94 5.58 -3.06
CA ILE A 79 -13.06 4.47 -3.45
C ILE A 79 -12.86 4.45 -4.97
N ARG A 80 -13.94 4.60 -5.74
CA ARG A 80 -13.86 4.66 -7.22
C ARG A 80 -13.02 5.84 -7.69
N ASN A 81 -13.14 7.01 -7.07
CA ASN A 81 -12.36 8.19 -7.41
C ASN A 81 -10.87 8.00 -7.07
N ILE A 82 -10.56 7.42 -5.91
CA ILE A 82 -9.17 7.08 -5.53
C ILE A 82 -8.58 6.09 -6.54
N LEU A 83 -9.31 5.03 -6.89
CA LEU A 83 -8.85 4.05 -7.86
C LEU A 83 -8.69 4.65 -9.26
N ALA A 84 -9.58 5.55 -9.67
CA ALA A 84 -9.46 6.28 -10.92
C ALA A 84 -8.22 7.18 -10.91
N ALA A 85 -7.95 7.91 -9.82
CA ALA A 85 -6.75 8.71 -9.65
C ALA A 85 -5.48 7.85 -9.69
N ALA A 86 -5.47 6.70 -9.02
CA ALA A 86 -4.37 5.75 -9.06
C ALA A 86 -4.13 5.20 -10.48
N LYS A 87 -5.19 4.93 -11.25
CA LYS A 87 -5.07 4.54 -12.66
C LYS A 87 -4.49 5.65 -13.52
N VAL A 88 -4.88 6.91 -13.31
CA VAL A 88 -4.30 8.05 -14.01
C VAL A 88 -2.81 8.14 -13.70
N LEU A 89 -2.43 8.10 -12.42
CA LEU A 89 -1.02 8.15 -11.99
C LEU A 89 -0.21 6.98 -12.57
N GLY A 90 -0.75 5.76 -12.56
CA GLY A 90 -0.10 4.59 -13.11
C GLY A 90 -0.06 4.53 -14.64
N ALA A 91 -0.91 5.29 -15.34
CA ALA A 91 -0.89 5.40 -16.80
C ALA A 91 0.08 6.47 -17.31
N LEU A 92 0.60 7.33 -16.43
CA LEU A 92 1.64 8.29 -16.79
C LEU A 92 2.96 7.55 -17.03
N ASP A 93 3.64 7.91 -18.11
CA ASP A 93 5.00 7.44 -18.37
C ASP A 93 5.93 7.89 -17.23
N PRO A 94 6.73 6.98 -16.63
CA PRO A 94 7.71 7.33 -15.60
C PRO A 94 8.66 8.46 -16.00
N GLU A 95 9.03 8.57 -17.29
CA GLU A 95 9.87 9.67 -17.77
C GLU A 95 9.16 11.02 -17.69
N VAL A 96 7.86 11.06 -17.99
CA VAL A 96 7.05 12.29 -17.89
C VAL A 96 6.94 12.71 -16.43
N LEU A 97 6.74 11.73 -15.53
CA LEU A 97 6.66 11.98 -14.09
C LEU A 97 7.99 12.50 -13.52
N ASP A 98 9.12 11.93 -13.92
CA ASP A 98 10.47 12.39 -13.52
C ASP A 98 10.77 13.80 -14.05
N ARG A 99 10.43 14.09 -15.31
CA ARG A 99 10.59 15.45 -15.87
C ARG A 99 9.74 16.46 -15.11
N LEU A 100 8.49 16.11 -14.79
CA LEU A 100 7.59 16.98 -14.04
C LEU A 100 8.10 17.21 -12.61
N SER A 101 8.52 16.15 -11.91
CA SER A 101 9.01 16.26 -10.53
C SER A 101 10.25 17.15 -10.45
N ARG A 102 11.23 16.96 -11.35
CA ARG A 102 12.41 17.82 -11.45
C ARG A 102 12.04 19.25 -11.76
N SER A 103 11.11 19.48 -12.69
CA SER A 103 10.67 20.83 -13.04
C SER A 103 10.03 21.55 -11.86
N ILE A 104 9.22 20.85 -11.04
CA ILE A 104 8.62 21.39 -9.83
C ILE A 104 9.71 21.74 -8.80
N VAL A 105 10.63 20.82 -8.53
CA VAL A 105 11.73 21.04 -7.58
C VAL A 105 12.59 22.24 -8.02
N THR A 106 13.00 22.29 -9.28
CA THR A 106 13.76 23.42 -9.83
C THR A 106 12.98 24.72 -9.72
N ALA A 107 11.69 24.75 -10.08
CA ALA A 107 10.86 25.95 -9.96
C ALA A 107 10.69 26.41 -8.51
N SER A 108 10.56 25.48 -7.56
CA SER A 108 10.51 25.78 -6.12
C SER A 108 11.84 26.37 -5.62
N HIS A 109 12.98 25.83 -6.07
CA HIS A 109 14.29 26.39 -5.74
C HIS A 109 14.47 27.79 -6.33
N GLU A 110 14.22 27.97 -7.63
CA GLU A 110 14.32 29.28 -8.30
C GLU A 110 13.41 30.32 -7.63
N HIS A 111 12.18 29.94 -7.26
CA HIS A 111 11.27 30.83 -6.55
C HIS A 111 11.73 31.12 -5.11
N GLY A 112 12.35 30.15 -4.44
CA GLY A 112 12.93 30.34 -3.10
C GLY A 112 14.16 31.25 -3.10
N GLU A 113 14.93 31.28 -4.18
CA GLU A 113 16.08 32.19 -4.35
C GLU A 113 15.67 33.60 -4.81
N GLU A 114 14.45 33.78 -5.34
CA GLU A 114 13.88 35.08 -5.67
C GLU A 114 13.55 35.89 -4.39
N GLN A 115 14.55 36.59 -3.83
CA GLN A 115 14.40 37.42 -2.63
C GLN A 115 13.46 38.64 -2.82
N LYS A 116 13.20 39.04 -4.06
CA LYS A 116 12.30 40.16 -4.40
C LYS A 116 11.29 39.70 -5.44
N PRO A 117 10.01 40.09 -5.30
CA PRO A 117 9.00 39.72 -6.27
C PRO A 117 9.36 40.26 -7.66
N PRO A 118 9.20 39.46 -8.73
CA PRO A 118 9.50 39.89 -10.08
C PRO A 118 8.59 41.05 -10.49
N SER A 119 9.16 42.02 -11.21
CA SER A 119 8.40 43.12 -11.81
C SER A 119 7.42 42.63 -12.88
N LEU A 120 6.36 43.40 -13.14
CA LEU A 120 5.37 43.10 -14.18
C LEU A 120 6.01 42.90 -15.56
N TRP A 121 7.07 43.65 -15.87
CA TRP A 121 7.83 43.49 -17.12
C TRP A 121 8.61 42.18 -17.18
N GLN A 122 9.21 41.75 -16.07
CA GLN A 122 9.90 40.46 -15.97
C GLN A 122 8.93 39.29 -16.10
N LEU A 123 7.74 39.38 -15.47
CA LEU A 123 6.67 38.40 -15.63
C LEU A 123 6.22 38.30 -17.09
N PHE A 124 5.98 39.44 -17.74
CA PHE A 124 5.60 39.47 -19.16
C PHE A 124 6.67 38.81 -20.04
N LYS A 125 7.96 39.13 -19.81
CA LYS A 125 9.08 38.53 -20.55
C LYS A 125 9.18 37.01 -20.30
N ARG A 126 8.99 36.56 -19.05
CA ARG A 126 9.02 35.13 -18.68
C ARG A 126 7.92 34.37 -19.40
N THR A 127 6.68 34.86 -19.37
CA THR A 127 5.52 34.26 -20.05
C THR A 127 5.69 34.20 -21.57
N ASN A 128 6.40 35.17 -22.16
CA ASN A 128 6.62 35.23 -23.60
C ASN A 128 7.94 34.55 -24.06
N SER A 129 8.64 33.87 -23.15
CA SER A 129 9.85 33.11 -23.46
C SER A 129 9.56 31.92 -24.38
N GLU A 130 10.58 31.42 -25.08
CA GLU A 130 10.46 30.24 -25.93
C GLU A 130 9.93 29.02 -25.15
N ASP A 131 10.45 28.78 -23.95
CA ASP A 131 10.04 27.64 -23.12
C ASP A 131 8.61 27.79 -22.58
N SER A 132 8.18 29.00 -22.21
CA SER A 132 6.78 29.25 -21.84
C SER A 132 5.83 29.02 -23.01
N ARG A 133 6.21 29.41 -24.23
CA ARG A 133 5.41 29.12 -25.43
C ARG A 133 5.32 27.62 -25.71
N ARG A 134 6.41 26.85 -25.51
CA ARG A 134 6.40 25.39 -25.62
C ARG A 134 5.46 24.75 -24.60
N GLY A 135 5.51 25.19 -23.34
CA GLY A 135 4.58 24.75 -22.29
C GLY A 135 3.13 25.06 -22.62
N LEU A 136 2.83 26.29 -23.07
CA LEU A 136 1.49 26.68 -23.51
C LEU A 136 1.00 25.86 -24.71
N SER A 137 1.88 25.56 -25.67
CA SER A 137 1.56 24.67 -26.79
C SER A 137 1.19 23.27 -26.33
N PHE A 138 1.90 22.70 -25.35
CA PHE A 138 1.55 21.41 -24.76
C PHE A 138 0.18 21.46 -24.06
N LEU A 139 -0.06 22.47 -23.21
CA LEU A 139 -1.33 22.63 -22.50
C LEU A 139 -2.51 22.78 -23.46
N THR A 140 -2.35 23.55 -24.53
CA THR A 140 -3.40 23.71 -25.56
C THR A 140 -3.69 22.42 -26.32
N LEU A 141 -2.67 21.60 -26.60
CA LEU A 141 -2.85 20.27 -27.19
C LEU A 141 -3.57 19.31 -26.23
N MET A 142 -3.22 19.33 -24.94
CA MET A 142 -3.94 18.56 -23.91
C MET A 142 -5.41 18.97 -23.83
N LEU A 143 -5.69 20.28 -23.78
CA LEU A 143 -7.05 20.82 -23.75
C LEU A 143 -7.85 20.43 -25.00
N ALA A 144 -7.23 20.47 -26.18
CA ALA A 144 -7.86 20.02 -27.42
C ALA A 144 -8.15 18.50 -27.40
N GLY A 145 -7.26 17.70 -26.83
CA GLY A 145 -7.47 16.27 -26.61
C GLY A 145 -8.66 15.97 -25.69
N LEU A 146 -8.72 16.67 -24.56
CA LEU A 146 -9.86 16.59 -23.63
C LEU A 146 -11.16 17.00 -24.32
N GLY A 147 -11.17 18.13 -25.04
CA GLY A 147 -12.34 18.59 -25.80
C GLY A 147 -12.84 17.55 -26.83
N LYS A 148 -11.92 16.84 -27.51
CA LYS A 148 -12.28 15.74 -28.43
C LYS A 148 -12.92 14.56 -27.70
N SER A 149 -12.45 14.21 -26.50
CA SER A 149 -13.05 13.13 -25.70
C SER A 149 -14.48 13.46 -25.22
N LEU A 150 -14.77 14.74 -24.99
CA LEU A 150 -16.10 15.21 -24.57
C LEU A 150 -17.11 15.22 -25.73
N LYS A 151 -16.65 15.24 -26.98
CA LYS A 151 -17.53 15.21 -28.17
C LYS A 151 -18.21 13.85 -28.40
N ARG A 152 -17.83 12.81 -27.65
CA ARG A 152 -18.52 11.52 -27.64
C ARG A 152 -19.28 11.33 -26.33
N ARG A 153 -20.50 11.88 -26.28
CA ARG A 153 -21.69 11.35 -25.61
C ARG A 153 -22.92 11.86 -26.34
#